data_AF-A0A966XZ96-F1
#
_entry.id   AF-A0A966XZ96-F1
#
_cell.length_a   1.000
_cell.length_b   1.000
_cell.length_c   1.000
_cell.angle_alpha   90.00
_cell.angle_beta   90.00
_cell.angle_gamma   90.00
#
_symmetry.space_group_name_H-M   'P 1'
#
loop_
_entity.id
_entity.type
_entity.pdbx_description
1 polymer ?
#
loop_
_entity_poly.entity_id
_entity_poly.type
_entity_poly.pdbx_seq_one_letter_code
_entity_poly.pdbx_strand_id
1 'polypeptide(L)'
;MAAAHPRINDKQKGVIKVGWLGVVKGSKNAAAAMAFVNAYLDEEFQVAFAKNSGVWPVNKRAIQRLRTEDPVFVALNNIEAADVANMLRVDYKGVNVGNWPCMASRNFRSSAPNGSSISNTRGE
;
A
#
# COMPACT_ATOMS: atom_id res chain seq x y z
N MET A 1 -1.71 8.31 -16.62
CA MET A 1 -1.51 8.04 -15.17
C MET A 1 -0.08 8.44 -14.84
N ALA A 2 0.15 9.32 -13.87
CA ALA A 2 1.50 9.71 -13.44
C ALA A 2 1.78 9.04 -12.09
N ALA A 3 2.78 8.17 -12.03
CA ALA A 3 3.26 7.57 -10.80
C ALA A 3 4.57 8.27 -10.40
N ALA A 4 4.64 8.79 -9.18
CA ALA A 4 5.84 9.43 -8.65
C ALA A 4 6.29 8.67 -7.40
N HIS A 5 7.53 8.20 -7.42
CA HIS A 5 8.17 7.56 -6.26
C HIS A 5 9.09 8.59 -5.60
N PRO A 6 8.69 9.18 -4.45
CA PRO A 6 9.45 10.25 -3.81
C PRO A 6 10.82 9.75 -3.36
N ARG A 7 11.85 10.58 -3.51
CA ARG A 7 13.15 10.32 -2.89
C ARG A 7 13.02 10.61 -1.39
N ILE A 8 13.37 9.64 -0.56
CA ILE A 8 13.32 9.75 0.90
C ILE A 8 14.69 10.18 1.43
N ASN A 9 15.77 9.62 0.87
CA ASN A 9 17.16 10.00 1.12
C ASN A 9 18.06 9.54 -0.06
N ASP A 10 19.38 9.59 0.11
CA ASP A 10 20.34 9.19 -0.93
C ASP A 10 20.24 7.71 -1.32
N LYS A 11 19.80 6.86 -0.39
CA LYS A 11 19.72 5.40 -0.56
C LYS A 11 18.31 4.90 -0.85
N GLN A 12 17.27 5.66 -0.49
CA GLN A 12 15.88 5.20 -0.52
C GLN A 12 14.98 6.07 -1.39
N LYS A 13 14.19 5.40 -2.24
CA LYS A 13 13.19 6.02 -3.12
C LYS A 13 11.92 5.19 -3.10
N GLY A 14 10.78 5.84 -2.90
CA GLY A 14 9.48 5.18 -2.78
C GLY A 14 9.29 4.48 -1.43
N VAL A 15 8.04 4.17 -1.14
CA VAL A 15 7.62 3.40 0.03
C VAL A 15 6.84 2.21 -0.47
N ILE A 16 7.19 1.01 -0.01
CA ILE A 16 6.42 -0.19 -0.31
C ILE A 16 5.50 -0.53 0.87
N LYS A 17 4.21 -0.65 0.57
CA LYS A 17 3.19 -1.14 1.50
C LYS A 17 2.83 -2.56 1.11
N VAL A 18 2.99 -3.51 2.03
CA VAL A 18 2.61 -4.91 1.84
C VAL A 18 1.27 -5.17 2.54
N GLY A 19 0.26 -5.55 1.78
CA GLY A 19 -1.04 -5.99 2.29
C GLY A 19 -1.07 -7.50 2.54
N TRP A 20 -1.84 -7.93 3.54
CA TRP A 20 -2.01 -9.34 3.88
C TRP A 20 -3.50 -9.69 3.90
N LEU A 21 -3.85 -10.84 3.33
CA LEU A 21 -5.15 -11.49 3.52
C LEU A 21 -4.97 -12.61 4.53
N GLY A 22 -5.84 -12.66 5.54
CA GLY A 22 -5.79 -13.66 6.60
C GLY A 22 -7.17 -14.23 6.89
N VAL A 23 -7.22 -15.51 7.22
CA VAL A 23 -8.45 -16.17 7.68
C VAL A 23 -8.49 -16.10 9.20
N VAL A 24 -9.58 -15.57 9.76
CA VAL A 24 -9.76 -15.45 11.20
C VAL A 24 -9.84 -16.85 11.83
N LYS A 25 -9.08 -17.06 12.91
CA LYS A 25 -9.10 -18.33 13.67
C LYS A 25 -10.52 -18.63 14.15
N GLY A 26 -11.00 -19.84 13.91
CA GLY A 26 -12.36 -20.26 14.27
C GLY A 26 -13.45 -19.79 13.30
N SER A 27 -13.09 -19.27 12.13
CA SER A 27 -14.07 -18.93 11.09
C SER A 27 -14.92 -20.15 10.71
N LYS A 28 -16.25 -19.97 10.73
CA LYS A 28 -17.22 -21.00 10.34
C LYS A 28 -17.11 -21.38 8.84
N ASN A 29 -16.50 -20.51 8.04
CA ASN A 29 -16.40 -20.65 6.58
C ASN A 29 -14.93 -20.72 6.12
N ALA A 30 -14.05 -21.36 6.90
CA ALA A 30 -12.62 -21.41 6.60
C ALA A 30 -12.32 -21.92 5.18
N ALA A 31 -13.02 -22.97 4.72
CA ALA A 31 -12.84 -23.53 3.38
C ALA A 31 -13.14 -22.51 2.25
N ALA A 32 -14.26 -21.78 2.36
CA ALA A 32 -14.62 -20.75 1.40
C ALA A 32 -13.64 -19.56 1.44
N ALA A 33 -13.19 -19.17 2.64
CA ALA A 33 -12.18 -18.13 2.79
C ALA A 33 -10.85 -18.52 2.13
N MET A 34 -10.43 -19.78 2.27
CA MET A 34 -9.24 -20.30 1.58
C MET A 34 -9.41 -20.34 0.06
N ALA A 35 -10.58 -20.74 -0.44
CA ALA A 35 -10.88 -20.70 -1.87
C ALA A 35 -10.79 -19.27 -2.43
N PHE A 36 -11.29 -18.27 -1.68
CA PHE A 36 -11.15 -16.87 -2.04
C PHE A 36 -9.69 -16.41 -2.08
N VAL A 37 -8.88 -16.76 -1.07
CA VAL A 37 -7.45 -16.41 -1.05
C VAL A 37 -6.73 -17.03 -2.25
N ASN A 38 -7.05 -18.27 -2.61
CA ASN A 38 -6.45 -18.93 -3.79
C ASN A 38 -6.85 -18.23 -5.09
N ALA A 39 -8.13 -17.87 -5.26
CA ALA A 39 -8.58 -17.11 -6.41
C ALA A 39 -7.95 -15.72 -6.49
N TYR A 40 -7.72 -15.07 -5.35
CA TYR A 40 -7.00 -13.79 -5.29
C TYR A 40 -5.54 -13.93 -5.72
N LEU A 41 -4.88 -15.06 -5.44
CA LEU A 41 -3.48 -15.33 -5.80
C LEU A 41 -3.31 -15.86 -7.23
N ASP A 42 -4.41 -16.12 -7.93
CA ASP A 42 -4.41 -16.57 -9.31
C ASP A 42 -3.69 -15.58 -10.24
N GLU A 43 -3.03 -16.12 -11.25
CA GLU A 43 -2.24 -15.34 -12.19
C GLU A 43 -3.08 -14.34 -12.99
N GLU A 44 -4.19 -14.78 -13.57
CA GLU A 44 -5.03 -13.93 -14.42
C GLU A 44 -5.65 -12.81 -13.60
N PHE A 45 -6.14 -13.15 -12.41
CA PHE A 45 -6.69 -12.17 -11.49
C PHE A 45 -5.64 -11.11 -11.11
N GLN A 46 -4.43 -11.54 -10.74
CA GLN A 46 -3.35 -10.63 -10.33
C GLN A 46 -2.90 -9.71 -11.48
N VAL A 47 -2.83 -10.21 -12.72
CA VAL A 47 -2.52 -9.37 -13.90
C VAL A 47 -3.63 -8.33 -14.12
N ALA A 48 -4.90 -8.75 -14.14
CA ALA A 48 -6.02 -7.86 -14.34
C ALA A 48 -6.14 -6.81 -13.22
N PHE A 49 -5.95 -7.23 -11.98
CA PHE A 49 -6.00 -6.34 -10.82
C PHE A 49 -4.86 -5.32 -10.86
N ALA A 50 -3.64 -5.74 -11.20
CA ALA A 50 -2.49 -4.85 -11.33
C ALA A 50 -2.72 -3.76 -12.39
N LYS A 51 -3.12 -4.14 -13.61
CA LYS A 51 -3.37 -3.19 -14.71
C LYS A 51 -4.44 -2.15 -14.36
N ASN A 52 -5.48 -2.55 -13.63
CA ASN A 52 -6.59 -1.66 -13.28
C ASN A 52 -6.34 -0.78 -12.05
N SER A 53 -5.57 -1.27 -11.07
CA SER A 53 -5.44 -0.60 -9.76
C SER A 53 -4.07 0.01 -9.49
N GLY A 54 -3.05 -0.35 -10.27
CA GLY A 54 -1.66 0.03 -9.97
C GLY A 54 -1.02 -0.80 -8.85
N VAL A 55 -1.74 -1.79 -8.28
CA VAL A 55 -1.21 -2.63 -7.20
C VAL A 55 -0.25 -3.68 -7.76
N TRP A 56 0.87 -3.89 -7.07
CA TRP A 56 1.85 -4.88 -7.49
C TRP A 56 1.39 -6.29 -7.18
N PRO A 57 1.51 -7.22 -8.15
CA PRO A 57 1.20 -8.61 -7.87
C PRO A 57 2.33 -9.30 -7.11
N VAL A 58 1.96 -10.30 -6.30
CA VAL A 58 2.91 -11.17 -5.60
C VAL A 58 3.19 -12.47 -6.37
N ASN A 59 2.31 -12.82 -7.32
CA ASN A 59 2.46 -13.99 -8.16
C ASN A 59 3.59 -13.76 -9.19
N LYS A 60 4.64 -14.58 -9.12
CA LYS A 60 5.83 -14.45 -9.99
C LYS A 60 5.49 -14.54 -11.47
N ARG A 61 4.51 -15.36 -11.86
CA ARG A 61 4.11 -15.50 -13.26
C ARG A 61 3.38 -14.25 -13.76
N ALA A 62 2.51 -13.68 -12.93
CA ALA A 62 1.84 -12.42 -13.23
C ALA A 62 2.85 -11.27 -13.42
N ILE A 63 3.89 -11.19 -12.57
CA ILE A 63 4.98 -10.22 -12.73
C ILE A 63 5.68 -10.40 -14.09
N GLN A 64 6.02 -11.64 -14.46
CA GLN A 64 6.67 -11.90 -15.75
C GLN A 64 5.79 -11.51 -16.93
N ARG A 65 4.49 -11.78 -16.87
CA ARG A 65 3.54 -11.36 -17.91
C ARG A 65 3.40 -9.85 -18.00
N LEU A 66 3.35 -9.13 -16.88
CA LEU A 66 3.29 -7.67 -16.90
C LEU A 66 4.55 -7.07 -17.54
N ARG A 67 5.74 -7.67 -17.35
CA ARG A 67 6.97 -7.24 -18.03
C ARG A 67 6.88 -7.34 -19.55
N THR A 68 6.18 -8.36 -20.06
CA THR A 68 6.05 -8.57 -21.51
C THR A 68 4.86 -7.83 -22.11
N GLU A 69 3.73 -7.80 -21.40
CA GLU A 69 2.46 -7.28 -21.92
C GLU A 69 2.27 -5.78 -21.67
N ASP A 70 2.86 -5.24 -20.60
CA ASP A 70 2.66 -3.85 -20.18
C ASP A 70 3.96 -3.23 -19.62
N PRO A 71 4.92 -2.90 -20.50
CA PRO A 71 6.18 -2.28 -20.08
C PRO A 71 5.97 -0.89 -19.44
N VAL A 72 4.86 -0.21 -19.74
CA VAL A 72 4.51 1.08 -19.12
C VAL A 72 4.16 0.88 -17.66
N PHE A 73 3.35 -0.14 -17.33
CA PHE A 73 3.08 -0.51 -15.95
C PHE A 73 4.38 -0.77 -15.18
N VAL A 74 5.29 -1.55 -15.76
CA VAL A 74 6.59 -1.87 -15.13
C VAL A 74 7.42 -0.61 -14.88
N ALA A 75 7.54 0.27 -15.87
CA ALA A 75 8.30 1.51 -15.75
C ALA A 75 7.71 2.50 -14.74
N LEU A 76 6.37 2.62 -14.68
CA LEU A 76 5.71 3.50 -13.71
C LEU A 76 5.78 2.95 -12.30
N ASN A 77 5.74 1.63 -12.15
CA ASN A 77 5.67 1.00 -10.86
C ASN A 77 7.03 0.64 -10.28
N ASN A 78 8.13 0.55 -11.04
CA ASN A 78 9.45 0.14 -10.54
C ASN A 78 9.40 -1.22 -9.81
N ILE A 79 8.78 -2.23 -10.43
CA ILE A 79 8.58 -3.56 -9.84
C ILE A 79 9.82 -4.45 -9.88
N GLU A 80 10.94 -3.96 -10.41
CA GLU A 80 12.17 -4.74 -10.53
C GLU A 80 12.86 -4.93 -9.18
N ALA A 81 13.46 -6.10 -8.97
CA ALA A 81 14.05 -6.48 -7.68
C ALA A 81 15.06 -5.44 -7.14
N ALA A 82 15.82 -4.81 -8.03
CA ALA A 82 16.76 -3.75 -7.69
C ALA A 82 16.05 -2.48 -7.18
N ASP A 83 14.90 -2.13 -7.75
CA ASP A 83 14.10 -0.99 -7.30
C ASP A 83 13.44 -1.30 -5.96
N VAL A 84 12.88 -2.51 -5.81
CA VAL A 84 12.23 -2.97 -4.57
C VAL A 84 13.21 -2.97 -3.39
N ALA A 85 14.50 -3.24 -3.63
CA ALA A 85 15.53 -3.24 -2.60
C ALA A 85 15.78 -1.84 -2.01
N ASN A 86 15.58 -0.80 -2.81
CA ASN A 86 15.79 0.59 -2.41
C ASN A 86 14.51 1.27 -1.89
N MET A 87 13.38 0.57 -1.88
CA MET A 87 12.14 1.10 -1.30
C MET A 87 12.14 0.98 0.21
N LEU A 88 11.67 2.03 0.89
CA LEU A 88 11.46 1.98 2.33
C LEU A 88 10.34 0.97 2.64
N ARG A 89 10.64 -0.01 3.49
CA ARG A 89 9.66 -0.94 4.07
C ARG A 89 9.28 -0.48 5.47
N VAL A 90 7.98 -0.40 5.73
CA VAL A 90 7.48 -0.14 7.08
C VAL A 90 7.70 -1.39 7.93
N ASP A 91 8.50 -1.26 8.99
CA ASP A 91 8.59 -2.28 10.03
C ASP A 91 7.49 -2.08 11.06
N TYR A 92 6.47 -2.93 11.01
CA TYR A 92 5.33 -2.86 11.92
C TYR A 92 5.64 -3.40 13.32
N LYS A 93 6.79 -4.04 13.57
CA LYS A 93 7.13 -4.62 14.88
C LYS A 93 7.41 -3.56 15.95
N GLY A 94 7.93 -2.40 15.55
CA GLY A 94 8.28 -1.30 16.47
C GLY A 94 7.19 -0.25 16.63
N VAL A 95 6.01 -0.44 16.02
CA VAL A 95 4.95 0.56 16.02
C VAL A 95 4.23 0.60 17.38
N ASN A 96 4.37 1.71 18.11
CA ASN A 96 3.53 2.01 19.27
C ASN A 96 2.16 2.54 18.80
N VAL A 97 1.21 1.62 18.60
CA VAL A 97 -0.16 1.92 18.15
C VAL A 97 -0.91 2.90 19.06
N GLY A 98 -0.58 2.99 20.35
CA GLY A 98 -1.21 3.91 21.29
C GLY A 98 -0.86 5.40 21.04
N ASN A 99 0.33 5.67 20.49
CA ASN A 99 0.79 7.04 20.24
C ASN A 99 0.39 7.58 18.86
N TRP A 100 -0.02 6.71 17.93
CA TRP A 100 -0.27 7.09 16.54
C TRP A 100 -1.40 8.13 16.39
N PRO A 101 -2.59 7.96 17.01
CA PRO A 101 -3.67 8.93 16.88
C PRO A 101 -3.35 10.27 17.56
N CYS A 102 -2.61 10.23 18.67
CA CYS A 102 -2.22 11.43 19.44
C CYS A 102 -1.16 12.27 18.71
N MET A 103 -0.17 11.64 18.06
CA MET A 103 0.85 12.37 17.28
C MET A 103 0.29 12.92 15.97
N ALA A 104 -0.57 12.18 15.27
CA ALA A 104 -1.20 12.66 14.04
C ALA A 104 -2.08 13.90 14.30
N SER A 105 -2.87 13.89 15.37
CA SER A 105 -3.73 15.01 15.76
C SER A 105 -2.96 16.21 16.32
N ARG A 106 -1.81 16.01 16.96
CA ARG A 106 -0.91 17.10 17.39
C ARG A 106 -0.20 17.77 16.21
N ASN A 107 0.38 16.99 15.30
CA ASN A 107 1.16 17.53 14.19
C ASN A 107 0.29 18.26 13.16
N PHE A 108 -0.97 17.84 12.97
CA PHE A 108 -1.92 18.56 12.12
C PHE A 108 -2.34 19.92 12.72
N ARG A 109 -2.32 20.03 14.05
CA ARG A 109 -2.68 21.26 14.77
C ARG A 109 -1.53 22.27 14.81
N SER A 110 -0.29 21.79 14.78
CA SER A 110 0.91 22.65 14.75
C SER A 110 1.34 23.09 13.35
N SER A 111 0.82 22.46 12.29
CA SER A 111 1.04 22.87 10.90
C SER A 111 -0.06 23.79 10.36
N ALA A 112 -1.10 24.06 11.16
CA ALA A 112 -2.06 25.12 10.87
C ALA A 112 -1.33 26.47 11.01
N PRO A 113 -1.35 27.34 9.98
CA PRO A 113 -0.82 28.69 10.12
C PRO A 113 -1.55 29.40 11.26
N ASN A 114 -0.78 30.02 12.15
CA ASN A 114 -1.28 30.79 13.29
C ASN A 114 -2.45 31.70 12.85
N GLY A 115 -3.66 31.43 13.33
CA GLY A 115 -4.70 32.46 13.38
C GLY A 115 -6.14 32.11 13.02
N SER A 116 -6.47 30.94 12.48
CA SER A 116 -7.89 30.61 12.23
C SER A 116 -8.49 29.82 13.39
N SER A 117 -8.98 30.54 14.41
CA SER A 117 -9.95 30.00 15.36
C SER A 117 -11.21 29.59 14.59
N ILE A 118 -11.45 28.29 14.44
CA ILE A 118 -12.74 27.79 13.98
C ILE A 118 -13.69 27.92 15.17
N SER A 119 -14.44 29.02 15.21
CA SER A 119 -15.59 29.17 16.09
C SER A 119 -16.63 28.12 15.72
N ASN A 120 -16.86 27.17 16.61
CA ASN A 120 -17.97 26.23 16.52
C ASN A 120 -19.26 26.97 16.86
N THR A 121 -19.88 27.62 15.87
CA THR A 121 -21.28 28.02 15.97
C THR A 121 -22.14 26.77 15.81
N ARG A 122 -22.53 26.15 16.93
CA ARG A 122 -23.77 25.39 16.99
C ARG A 122 -24.91 26.40 16.81
N GLY A 123 -25.40 26.50 15.59
CA GLY A 123 -26.69 27.09 15.28
C GLY A 123 -27.70 25.97 15.15
N GLU A 124 -28.73 26.07 15.98
CA GLU A 124 -30.02 25.34 16.00
C GLU A 124 -30.04 23.92 16.61
#